data_AF-A0A1M4M4Z5-F1
#
_entry.id   AF-A0A1M4M4Z5-F1
#
_cell.length_a   1.000
_cell.length_b   1.000
_cell.length_c   1.000
_cell.angle_alpha   90.00
_cell.angle_beta   90.00
_cell.angle_gamma   90.00
#
_symmetry.space_group_name_H-M   'P 1'
#
loop_
_entity.id
_entity.type
_entity.pdbx_description
1 polymer ?
#
loop_
_entity_poly.entity_id
_entity_poly.type
_entity_poly.pdbx_seq_one_letter_code
_entity_poly.pdbx_strand_id
1 'polypeptide(L)'
;MDKYHVLEKYNLEKKIEKEYELKTKNHRGATDLITRFRICKKHINEKQVEIRNDLDKLQRETECFKLSEIPNPEGLKHTNCYFWYIKNIDSICESCEFYNSVLKELQESISELSKAADDFLKAEYDEYWDA
;
A
#
# COMPACT_ATOMS: atom_id res chain seq x y z
N MET A 1 4.64 -11.78 -9.83
CA MET A 1 4.93 -11.70 -8.40
C MET A 1 3.93 -12.60 -7.69
N ASP A 2 4.39 -13.51 -6.83
CA ASP A 2 3.55 -14.46 -6.08
C ASP A 2 3.01 -13.80 -4.80
N LYS A 3 1.85 -14.25 -4.31
CA LYS A 3 1.16 -13.72 -3.12
C LYS A 3 2.00 -13.77 -1.85
N TYR A 4 2.93 -14.72 -1.75
CA TYR A 4 3.88 -14.81 -0.62
C TYR A 4 4.97 -13.75 -0.70
N HIS A 5 5.44 -13.40 -1.90
CA HIS A 5 6.43 -12.34 -2.06
C HIS A 5 5.88 -10.95 -1.69
N VAL A 6 4.56 -10.74 -1.86
CA VAL A 6 3.87 -9.55 -1.37
C VAL A 6 3.97 -9.46 0.16
N LEU A 7 3.88 -10.59 0.88
CA LEU A 7 4.03 -10.59 2.34
C LEU A 7 5.44 -10.15 2.77
N GLU A 8 6.49 -10.61 2.09
CA GLU A 8 7.87 -10.17 2.32
C GLU A 8 8.03 -8.67 2.03
N LYS A 9 7.59 -8.21 0.84
CA LYS A 9 7.74 -6.81 0.41
C LYS A 9 7.16 -5.83 1.42
N TYR A 10 6.01 -6.16 2.02
CA TYR A 10 5.35 -5.32 3.01
C TYR A 10 5.66 -5.70 4.47
N ASN A 11 6.64 -6.58 4.71
CA ASN A 11 7.08 -7.04 6.03
C ASN A 11 5.95 -7.59 6.92
N LEU A 12 5.02 -8.35 6.33
CA LEU A 12 3.83 -8.87 7.00
C LEU A 12 4.05 -10.25 7.65
N GLU A 13 5.08 -10.98 7.24
CA GLU A 13 5.31 -12.38 7.63
C GLU A 13 5.37 -12.58 9.15
N LYS A 14 6.14 -11.76 9.87
CA LYS A 14 6.27 -11.87 11.33
C LYS A 14 4.94 -11.62 12.06
N LYS A 15 4.11 -10.72 11.54
CA LYS A 15 2.78 -10.44 12.13
C LYS A 15 1.84 -11.61 11.89
N ILE A 16 1.87 -12.18 10.69
CA ILE A 16 1.06 -13.33 10.30
C ILE A 16 1.43 -14.57 11.13
N GLU A 17 2.72 -14.91 11.24
CA GLU A 17 3.17 -16.07 12.02
C GLU A 17 2.74 -15.96 13.49
N LYS A 18 2.96 -14.79 14.10
CA LYS A 18 2.54 -14.55 15.49
C LYS A 18 1.03 -14.70 15.68
N GLU A 19 0.21 -14.17 14.77
CA GLU A 19 -1.25 -14.34 14.86
C GLU A 19 -1.67 -15.79 14.62
N TYR A 20 -0.99 -16.50 13.71
CA TYR A 20 -1.24 -17.90 13.40
C TYR A 20 -0.97 -18.79 14.62
N GLU A 21 0.22 -18.68 15.21
CA GLU A 21 0.60 -19.41 16.43
C GLU A 21 -0.41 -19.18 17.57
N LEU A 22 -0.86 -17.94 17.77
CA LEU A 22 -1.84 -17.60 18.81
C LEU A 22 -3.20 -18.28 18.57
N LYS A 23 -3.63 -18.36 17.32
CA LYS A 23 -4.93 -18.96 16.95
C LYS A 23 -4.88 -20.49 16.95
N THR A 24 -3.75 -21.08 16.60
CA THR A 24 -3.60 -22.55 16.46
C THR A 24 -2.96 -23.23 17.67
N LYS A 25 -2.60 -22.49 18.72
CA LYS A 25 -1.94 -23.02 19.94
C LYS A 25 -2.58 -24.26 20.58
N ASN A 26 -3.89 -24.49 20.36
CA ASN A 26 -4.65 -25.61 20.92
C ASN A 26 -5.06 -26.65 19.86
N HIS A 27 -4.67 -26.47 18.59
CA HIS A 27 -5.03 -27.38 17.51
C HIS A 27 -4.16 -28.64 17.57
N ARG A 28 -4.77 -29.82 17.53
CA ARG A 28 -4.05 -31.10 17.54
C ARG A 28 -3.59 -31.45 16.12
N GLY A 29 -2.37 -31.05 15.76
CA GLY A 29 -1.52 -31.73 14.77
C GLY A 29 -1.82 -31.55 13.28
N ALA A 30 -2.89 -30.85 12.88
CA ALA A 30 -3.13 -30.50 11.49
C ALA A 30 -2.76 -29.02 11.24
N THR A 31 -1.97 -28.77 10.18
CA THR A 31 -1.74 -27.43 9.66
C THR A 31 -3.07 -26.86 9.15
N ASP A 32 -3.65 -25.91 9.86
CA ASP A 32 -4.88 -25.24 9.44
C ASP A 32 -4.54 -24.18 8.38
N LEU A 33 -4.48 -24.62 7.13
CA LEU A 33 -4.14 -23.77 5.97
C LEU A 33 -5.22 -22.71 5.72
N ILE A 34 -6.49 -23.05 5.91
CA ILE A 34 -7.62 -22.11 5.81
C ILE A 34 -7.43 -20.93 6.78
N THR A 35 -7.14 -21.21 8.05
CA THR A 35 -6.86 -20.15 9.03
C THR A 35 -5.64 -19.32 8.64
N ARG A 36 -4.58 -19.96 8.12
CA ARG A 36 -3.39 -19.25 7.65
C ARG A 36 -3.72 -18.29 6.50
N PHE A 37 -4.47 -18.74 5.49
CA PHE A 37 -4.90 -17.89 4.37
C PHE A 37 -5.79 -16.73 4.81
N ARG A 38 -6.72 -16.95 5.75
CA ARG A 38 -7.54 -15.87 6.34
C ARG A 38 -6.70 -14.81 7.04
N ILE A 39 -5.69 -15.21 7.80
CA ILE A 39 -4.77 -14.29 8.47
C ILE A 39 -3.96 -13.50 7.43
N CYS A 40 -3.40 -14.16 6.42
CA CYS A 40 -2.69 -13.48 5.33
C CYS A 40 -3.56 -12.41 4.68
N LYS A 41 -4.78 -12.77 4.27
CA LYS A 41 -5.73 -11.85 3.65
C LYS A 41 -6.06 -10.66 4.56
N LYS A 42 -6.27 -10.90 5.86
CA LYS A 42 -6.53 -9.83 6.84
C LYS A 42 -5.39 -8.81 6.88
N HIS A 43 -4.14 -9.27 7.06
CA HIS A 43 -2.98 -8.37 7.14
C HIS A 43 -2.71 -7.63 5.84
N ILE A 44 -2.94 -8.27 4.69
CA ILE A 44 -2.88 -7.61 3.37
C ILE A 44 -3.93 -6.49 3.27
N ASN A 45 -5.17 -6.75 3.68
CA ASN A 45 -6.24 -5.75 3.63
C ASN A 45 -5.97 -4.57 4.57
N GLU A 46 -5.46 -4.83 5.78
CA GLU A 46 -5.04 -3.78 6.72
C GLU A 46 -3.95 -2.91 6.08
N LYS A 47 -2.94 -3.52 5.46
CA LYS A 47 -1.89 -2.78 4.77
C LYS A 47 -2.39 -1.97 3.58
N GLN A 48 -3.35 -2.51 2.83
CA GLN A 48 -3.98 -1.79 1.73
C GLN A 48 -4.72 -0.54 2.21
N VAL A 49 -5.40 -0.62 3.36
CA VAL A 49 -6.09 0.54 3.96
C VAL A 49 -5.08 1.61 4.40
N GLU A 50 -3.94 1.22 4.99
CA GLU A 50 -2.86 2.17 5.31
C GLU A 50 -2.40 2.94 4.07
N ILE A 51 -2.07 2.23 2.98
CA ILE A 51 -1.58 2.87 1.74
C ILE A 51 -2.65 3.74 1.08
N ARG A 52 -3.93 3.35 1.13
CA ARG A 52 -5.04 4.19 0.67
C ARG A 52 -5.15 5.48 1.47
N ASN A 53 -5.00 5.41 2.79
CA ASN A 53 -5.03 6.60 3.64
C ASN A 53 -3.85 7.53 3.33
N ASP A 54 -2.66 6.98 3.05
CA ASP A 54 -1.50 7.76 2.64
C ASP A 54 -1.73 8.44 1.28
N LEU A 55 -2.31 7.72 0.31
CA LEU A 55 -2.71 8.27 -0.99
C LEU A 55 -3.72 9.41 -0.85
N ASP A 56 -4.80 9.18 -0.09
CA ASP A 56 -5.84 10.18 0.16
C ASP A 56 -5.28 11.41 0.86
N LYS A 57 -4.40 11.21 1.85
CA LYS A 57 -3.73 12.29 2.57
C LYS A 57 -2.87 13.10 1.62
N LEU A 58 -2.05 12.43 0.81
CA LEU A 58 -1.18 13.07 -0.16
C LEU A 58 -2.02 13.92 -1.13
N GLN A 59 -3.07 13.36 -1.73
CA GLN A 59 -3.96 14.08 -2.65
C GLN A 59 -4.67 15.28 -2.03
N ARG A 60 -5.05 15.22 -0.74
CA ARG A 60 -5.69 16.34 -0.03
C ARG A 60 -4.71 17.42 0.40
N GLU A 61 -3.47 17.05 0.68
CA GLU A 61 -2.44 17.95 1.19
C GLU A 61 -1.58 18.58 0.09
N THR A 62 -1.86 18.27 -1.19
CA THR A 62 -1.11 18.80 -2.34
C THR A 62 -1.98 19.52 -3.37
N GLU A 63 -1.48 20.66 -3.87
CA GLU A 63 -2.06 21.45 -4.97
C GLU A 63 -1.03 21.62 -6.12
N CYS A 64 -1.39 21.37 -7.40
CA CYS A 64 -0.54 21.76 -8.57
C CYS A 64 -0.85 23.21 -8.85
N PHE A 65 0.20 24.04 -8.92
CA PHE A 65 0.08 25.41 -9.39
C PHE A 65 0.77 25.54 -10.74
N LYS A 66 0.14 26.26 -11.67
CA LYS A 66 0.82 26.63 -12.91
C LYS A 66 1.90 27.65 -12.58
N LEU A 67 3.03 27.62 -13.30
CA LEU A 67 4.11 28.61 -13.08
C LEU A 67 3.63 30.06 -13.16
N SER A 68 2.62 30.34 -13.99
CA SER A 68 2.00 31.67 -14.11
C SER A 68 1.28 32.16 -12.85
N GLU A 69 0.97 31.25 -11.92
CA GLU A 69 0.22 31.51 -10.68
C GLU A 69 1.15 31.66 -9.47
N ILE A 70 2.47 31.46 -9.63
CA ILE A 70 3.46 31.49 -8.55
C ILE A 70 4.15 32.87 -8.47
N PRO A 71 4.10 33.57 -7.31
CA PRO A 71 4.83 34.81 -7.10
C PRO A 71 6.34 34.54 -6.99
N ASN A 72 7.13 35.09 -7.90
CA ASN A 72 8.61 35.04 -7.98
C ASN A 72 9.25 33.75 -8.57
N PRO A 73 9.19 33.58 -9.91
CA PRO A 73 9.61 32.36 -10.62
C PRO A 73 11.14 32.20 -10.82
N GLU A 74 11.99 33.11 -10.31
CA GLU A 74 13.42 33.14 -10.67
C GLU A 74 14.22 31.91 -10.24
N GLY A 75 13.79 31.18 -9.20
CA GLY A 75 14.36 29.89 -8.79
C GLY A 75 13.77 28.66 -9.48
N LEU A 76 12.74 28.82 -10.30
CA LEU A 76 11.85 27.74 -10.80
C LEU A 76 11.88 27.55 -12.31
N LYS A 77 12.80 28.23 -13.02
CA LYS A 77 12.86 28.36 -14.50
C LYS A 77 13.04 27.04 -15.29
N HIS A 78 13.22 25.89 -14.64
CA HIS A 78 13.61 24.63 -15.30
C HIS A 78 12.52 23.54 -15.37
N THR A 79 11.31 23.72 -14.85
CA THR A 79 10.23 22.71 -14.98
C THR A 79 8.86 23.31 -15.34
N ASN A 80 7.89 22.48 -15.74
CA ASN A 80 6.61 22.90 -16.39
C ASN A 80 5.38 23.00 -15.44
N CYS A 81 5.32 22.27 -14.32
CA CYS A 81 4.38 22.47 -13.18
C CYS A 81 5.12 22.06 -11.89
N TYR A 82 4.70 22.61 -10.76
CA TYR A 82 5.16 22.24 -9.42
C TYR A 82 3.98 21.91 -8.51
N PHE A 83 4.19 21.04 -7.52
CA PHE A 83 3.24 20.82 -6.43
C PHE A 83 3.71 21.48 -5.13
N TRP A 84 2.73 21.90 -4.32
CA TRP A 84 2.94 22.51 -3.01
C TRP A 84 2.30 21.66 -1.92
N TYR A 85 3.01 21.51 -0.81
CA TYR A 85 2.49 20.82 0.37
C TYR A 85 1.76 21.86 1.25
N ILE A 86 0.43 21.87 1.19
CA ILE A 86 -0.45 22.93 1.75
C ILE A 86 -0.22 23.17 3.25
N LYS A 87 0.27 22.15 3.98
CA LYS A 87 0.49 22.22 5.43
C LYS A 87 1.81 22.80 5.90
N ASN A 88 2.81 22.96 5.02
CA ASN A 88 4.10 23.54 5.40
C ASN A 88 4.36 24.80 4.55
N ILE A 89 4.32 25.97 5.18
CA ILE A 89 4.69 27.25 4.55
C ILE A 89 6.19 27.27 4.17
N ASP A 90 6.99 26.41 4.79
CA ASP A 90 8.39 26.13 4.42
C ASP A 90 8.53 24.99 3.38
N SER A 91 7.45 24.62 2.68
CA SER A 91 7.43 23.40 1.85
C SER A 91 8.32 23.48 0.60
N ILE A 92 9.05 22.38 0.43
CA ILE A 92 9.92 22.09 -0.71
C ILE A 92 9.07 22.13 -1.99
N CYS A 93 9.56 22.86 -2.98
CA CYS A 93 8.98 22.87 -4.31
C CYS A 93 9.48 21.61 -5.07
N GLU A 94 8.62 20.63 -5.25
CA GLU A 94 8.96 19.40 -5.99
C GLU A 94 8.32 19.39 -7.39
N SER A 95 8.97 18.73 -8.33
CA SER A 95 8.48 18.63 -9.70
C SER A 95 7.20 17.78 -9.74
N CYS A 96 6.29 18.11 -10.66
CA CYS A 96 5.10 17.31 -10.86
C CYS A 96 5.35 15.86 -11.25
N GLU A 97 6.46 15.61 -11.93
CA GLU A 97 6.89 14.25 -12.28
C GLU A 97 7.18 13.41 -11.03
N PHE A 98 7.83 13.99 -10.02
CA PHE A 98 8.11 13.31 -8.77
C PHE A 98 6.82 12.96 -8.03
N TYR A 99 5.92 13.93 -7.83
CA TYR A 99 4.62 13.69 -7.19
C TYR A 99 3.79 12.63 -7.94
N ASN A 100 3.73 12.72 -9.27
CA ASN A 100 3.01 11.73 -10.09
C ASN A 100 3.63 10.33 -9.98
N SER A 101 4.96 10.24 -9.83
CA SER A 101 5.64 8.96 -9.59
C SER A 101 5.24 8.36 -8.25
N VAL A 102 5.20 9.16 -7.18
CA VAL A 102 4.78 8.72 -5.85
C VAL A 102 3.31 8.26 -5.86
N LEU A 103 2.42 9.03 -6.48
CA LEU A 103 1.01 8.62 -6.65
C LEU A 103 0.89 7.29 -7.38
N LYS A 104 1.65 7.12 -8.47
CA LYS A 104 1.66 5.89 -9.27
C LYS A 104 2.17 4.71 -8.45
N GLU A 105 3.24 4.87 -7.68
CA GLU A 105 3.78 3.83 -6.81
C GLU A 105 2.77 3.39 -5.74
N LEU A 106 2.05 4.33 -5.13
CA LEU A 106 0.99 4.03 -4.16
C LEU A 106 -0.18 3.29 -4.81
N GLN A 107 -0.60 3.70 -6.01
CA GLN A 107 -1.66 3.03 -6.78
C GLN A 107 -1.27 1.60 -7.19
N GLU A 108 -0.05 1.42 -7.68
CA GLU A 108 0.51 0.11 -8.02
C GLU A 108 0.59 -0.79 -6.78
N SER A 109 1.00 -0.24 -5.63
CA SER A 109 1.04 -0.95 -4.35
C SER A 109 -0.35 -1.42 -3.90
N ILE A 110 -1.38 -0.58 -4.05
CA ILE A 110 -2.77 -0.94 -3.75
C ILE A 110 -3.25 -2.08 -4.65
N SER A 111 -2.95 -2.01 -5.95
CA SER A 111 -3.32 -3.02 -6.93
C SER A 111 -2.66 -4.36 -6.65
N GLU A 112 -1.37 -4.35 -6.32
CA GLU A 112 -0.60 -5.54 -5.96
C GLU A 112 -1.14 -6.22 -4.69
N LEU A 113 -1.43 -5.44 -3.65
CA LEU A 113 -2.06 -5.95 -2.42
C LEU A 113 -3.45 -6.53 -2.68
N SER A 114 -4.26 -5.87 -3.52
CA SER A 114 -5.57 -6.39 -3.94
C SER A 114 -5.45 -7.76 -4.58
N LYS A 115 -4.53 -7.91 -5.53
CA LYS A 115 -4.32 -9.17 -6.24
C LYS A 115 -3.88 -10.29 -5.29
N ALA A 116 -2.96 -10.00 -4.36
CA ALA A 116 -2.52 -10.97 -3.38
C ALA A 116 -3.66 -11.41 -2.44
N ALA A 117 -4.52 -10.49 -2.02
CA ALA A 117 -5.70 -10.81 -1.20
C ALA A 117 -6.67 -11.76 -1.93
N ASP A 118 -6.90 -11.54 -3.23
CA ASP A 118 -7.73 -12.40 -4.08
C ASP A 118 -7.09 -13.78 -4.27
N ASP A 119 -5.77 -13.85 -4.46
CA ASP A 119 -5.05 -15.12 -4.60
C ASP A 119 -5.02 -15.95 -3.30
N PHE A 120 -5.08 -15.31 -2.12
CA PHE A 120 -5.28 -15.98 -0.84
C PHE A 120 -6.73 -16.43 -0.63
N LEU A 121 -7.70 -15.63 -1.05
CA LEU A 121 -9.12 -16.03 -1.01
C LEU A 121 -9.38 -17.25 -1.91
N LYS A 122 -8.76 -17.27 -3.09
CA LYS A 122 -8.86 -18.42 -3.99
C LYS A 122 -8.24 -19.67 -3.36
N ALA A 123 -7.06 -19.55 -2.74
CA ALA A 123 -6.43 -20.68 -2.06
C ALA A 123 -7.25 -21.18 -0.85
N GLU A 124 -7.91 -20.29 -0.12
CA GLU A 124 -8.86 -20.67 0.93
C GLU A 124 -10.03 -21.48 0.36
N TYR A 125 -10.58 -21.05 -0.78
CA TYR A 125 -11.67 -21.76 -1.45
C TYR A 125 -11.23 -23.14 -1.92
N ASP A 126 -10.12 -23.22 -2.64
CA ASP A 126 -9.58 -24.48 -3.18
C ASP A 126 -9.32 -25.49 -2.04
N GLU A 127 -8.69 -25.05 -0.93
CA GLU A 127 -8.44 -25.89 0.25
C GLU A 127 -9.74 -26.38 0.93
N TYR A 128 -10.80 -25.57 0.92
CA TYR A 128 -12.07 -25.93 1.55
C TYR A 128 -12.86 -26.97 0.75
N TRP A 129 -12.73 -26.99 -0.58
CA TRP A 129 -13.47 -27.89 -1.47
C TRP A 129 -12.70 -29.15 -1.86
N ASP A 130 -11.36 -29.12 -1.77
CA ASP A 130 -10.49 -30.28 -2.03
C ASP A 130 -10.23 -31.15 -0.77
N ALA A 131 -10.67 -30.70 0.42
CA ALA A 131 -10.54 -31.41 1.71
C ALA A 131 -11.75 -32.29 2.07
#